data_AF-A0A6I6W1Q0-F1
#
_entry.id   AF-A0A6I6W1Q0-F1
#
_cell.length_a   1.000
_cell.length_b   1.000
_cell.length_c   1.000
_cell.angle_alpha   90.00
_cell.angle_beta   90.00
_cell.angle_gamma   90.00
#
_symmetry.space_group_name_H-M   'P 1'
#
loop_
_entity.id
_entity.type
_entity.pdbx_description
1 polymer ?
#
loop_
_entity_poly.entity_id
_entity_poly.type
_entity_poly.pdbx_seq_one_letter_code
_entity_poly.pdbx_strand_id
1 'polypeptide(L)'
;MRGLIVNSLAVLSMAMFCAGCTSYASKPPINEPVDAASNENVPSFTYAVDAPWKDSRFGKRAYQATQKIIPHAQDISSTPAAANFPVLAIKISAFSSGGACAQEYLTGLSLGLIPSWCTRQELFKFDFILNNTHGLCRQKTYSISAQTFSHITVIPFAMLDTEDQPLTLYSAALKAFLQDAPCAT
;
A
#
# COMPACT_ATOMS: atom_id res chain seq x y z
N MET A 1 32.64 10.69 -59.59
CA MET A 1 32.69 11.89 -58.73
C MET A 1 31.31 12.03 -58.09
N ARG A 2 31.19 11.64 -56.81
CA ARG A 2 31.19 12.56 -55.66
C ARG A 2 30.07 13.60 -55.85
N GLY A 3 28.95 13.55 -55.16
CA GLY A 3 28.71 13.12 -53.79
C GLY A 3 27.97 14.29 -53.13
N LEU A 4 26.71 14.11 -52.78
CA LEU A 4 25.89 15.08 -52.04
C LEU A 4 24.56 14.41 -51.67
N ILE A 5 24.57 13.58 -50.62
CA ILE A 5 23.39 13.46 -49.74
C ILE A 5 23.93 13.53 -48.31
N VAL A 6 24.09 14.80 -47.90
CA VAL A 6 23.86 15.37 -46.58
C VAL A 6 23.53 14.35 -45.48
N ASN A 7 24.48 14.24 -44.55
CA ASN A 7 24.32 13.99 -43.12
C ASN A 7 22.86 14.08 -42.61
N SER A 8 22.09 13.00 -42.73
CA SER A 8 20.95 12.80 -41.84
C SER A 8 21.51 12.26 -40.53
N LEU A 9 21.78 13.21 -39.65
CA LEU A 9 22.03 13.01 -38.23
C LEU A 9 20.89 12.12 -37.69
N ALA A 10 21.12 10.81 -37.64
CA ALA A 10 20.28 9.88 -36.91
C ALA A 10 20.49 10.17 -35.43
N VAL A 11 19.82 11.21 -34.94
CA VAL A 11 19.65 11.45 -33.51
C VAL A 11 18.75 10.33 -33.01
N LEU A 12 19.37 9.20 -32.66
CA LEU A 12 18.77 8.23 -31.75
C LEU A 12 18.49 8.98 -30.46
N SER A 13 17.26 9.43 -30.29
CA SER A 13 16.73 9.91 -29.02
C SER A 13 16.63 8.70 -28.08
N MET A 14 17.75 8.33 -27.46
CA MET A 14 17.79 7.34 -26.40
C MET A 14 17.14 8.00 -25.16
N ALA A 15 15.83 7.85 -25.01
CA ALA A 15 15.16 8.21 -23.77
C ALA A 15 15.64 7.25 -22.67
N MET A 16 16.56 7.71 -21.82
CA MET A 16 16.97 6.99 -20.60
C MET A 16 15.76 6.94 -19.66
N PHE A 17 15.06 5.81 -19.63
CA PHE A 17 14.04 5.53 -18.62
C PHE A 17 14.68 4.75 -17.46
N CYS A 18 14.63 5.33 -16.27
CA CYS A 18 14.98 4.65 -15.03
C CYS A 18 13.90 3.62 -14.71
N ALA A 19 14.18 2.32 -14.90
CA ALA A 19 13.30 1.24 -14.48
C ALA A 19 13.58 0.90 -13.00
N GLY A 20 12.72 1.36 -12.10
CA GLY A 20 12.72 0.95 -10.71
C GLY A 20 11.60 -0.06 -10.45
N CYS A 21 11.93 -1.24 -9.93
CA CYS A 21 10.94 -2.16 -9.38
C CYS A 21 10.77 -1.83 -7.89
N THR A 22 9.55 -1.53 -7.44
CA THR A 22 9.23 -1.46 -6.01
C THR A 22 8.32 -2.62 -5.67
N SER A 23 8.75 -3.48 -4.75
CA SER A 23 7.92 -4.52 -4.15
C SER A 23 7.50 -4.12 -2.74
N TYR A 24 6.42 -4.70 -2.25
CA TYR A 24 5.91 -4.46 -0.90
C TYR A 24 5.84 -5.77 -0.13
N ALA A 25 6.21 -5.73 1.15
CA ALA A 25 6.16 -6.87 2.06
C ALA A 25 5.40 -6.50 3.33
N SER A 26 4.53 -7.40 3.79
CA SER A 26 3.76 -7.25 5.02
C SER A 26 4.34 -8.08 6.17
N LYS A 27 4.23 -7.55 7.39
CA LYS A 27 4.50 -8.25 8.64
C LYS A 27 3.31 -8.07 9.58
N PRO A 28 2.65 -9.15 10.06
CA PRO A 28 2.82 -10.54 9.61
C PRO A 28 2.46 -10.72 8.13
N PRO A 29 2.91 -11.80 7.47
CA PRO A 29 2.57 -12.05 6.08
C PRO A 29 1.04 -12.16 5.93
N ILE A 30 0.51 -11.46 4.93
CA ILE A 30 -0.90 -11.55 4.56
C ILE A 30 -1.03 -12.73 3.61
N ASN A 31 -1.57 -13.84 4.10
CA ASN A 31 -1.93 -14.95 3.22
C ASN A 31 -3.20 -14.55 2.48
N GLU A 32 -3.22 -14.69 1.15
CA GLU A 32 -4.45 -14.56 0.40
C GLU A 32 -5.43 -15.63 0.90
N PRO A 33 -6.65 -15.23 1.29
CA PRO A 33 -7.59 -16.21 1.77
C PRO A 33 -8.09 -17.07 0.62
N VAL A 34 -8.07 -18.38 0.84
CA VAL A 34 -8.78 -19.35 0.02
C VAL A 34 -10.27 -19.08 0.27
N ASP A 35 -10.97 -18.58 -0.75
CA ASP A 35 -12.40 -18.26 -0.71
C ASP A 35 -13.19 -19.40 -0.02
N ALA A 36 -13.74 -19.15 1.18
CA ALA A 36 -14.88 -19.86 1.82
C ALA A 36 -14.99 -19.72 3.37
N ALA A 37 -14.21 -18.91 4.07
CA ALA A 37 -14.35 -18.79 5.53
C ALA A 37 -15.33 -17.67 5.94
N SER A 38 -16.28 -18.02 6.81
CA SER A 38 -17.33 -17.20 7.43
C SER A 38 -16.98 -15.69 7.55
N ASN A 39 -17.77 -14.84 6.88
CA ASN A 39 -17.68 -13.40 7.06
C ASN A 39 -18.17 -13.03 8.46
N GLU A 40 -17.29 -12.52 9.30
CA GLU A 40 -17.70 -11.90 10.57
C GLU A 40 -18.69 -10.75 10.29
N ASN A 41 -19.85 -10.77 10.94
CA ASN A 41 -20.89 -9.76 10.71
C ASN A 41 -20.52 -8.47 11.44
N VAL A 42 -20.03 -7.48 10.70
CA VAL A 42 -19.65 -6.16 11.23
C VAL A 42 -20.80 -5.17 10.99
N PRO A 43 -21.58 -4.78 12.02
CA PRO A 43 -22.68 -3.83 11.85
C PRO A 43 -22.20 -2.37 11.83
N SER A 44 -21.04 -2.07 12.42
CA SER A 44 -20.50 -0.71 12.47
C SER A 44 -18.98 -0.70 12.51
N PHE A 45 -18.39 0.38 12.00
CA PHE A 45 -16.95 0.60 12.06
C PHE A 45 -16.57 2.06 12.35
N THR A 46 -15.37 2.26 12.88
CA THR A 46 -14.70 3.56 12.94
C THR A 46 -13.45 3.54 12.08
N TYR A 47 -13.14 4.64 11.41
CA TYR A 47 -12.05 4.77 10.47
C TYR A 47 -11.23 6.02 10.80
N ALA A 48 -9.93 5.82 11.03
CA ALA A 48 -8.98 6.90 11.26
C ALA A 48 -7.75 6.73 10.38
N VAL A 49 -7.29 7.83 9.80
CA VAL A 49 -6.06 7.88 9.02
C VAL A 49 -5.10 8.86 9.68
N ASP A 50 -3.97 8.35 10.15
CA ASP A 50 -2.84 9.14 10.59
C ASP A 50 -1.82 9.20 9.46
N ALA A 51 -1.68 10.36 8.83
CA ALA A 51 -0.77 10.55 7.71
C ALA A 51 -0.17 11.96 7.74
N PRO A 52 1.09 12.13 7.27
CA PRO A 52 1.74 13.43 7.16
C PRO A 52 0.92 14.44 6.34
N TRP A 53 0.16 13.92 5.37
CA TRP A 53 -0.71 14.71 4.50
C TRP A 53 -2.15 14.43 4.87
N LYS A 54 -2.85 15.46 5.38
CA LYS A 54 -4.31 15.45 5.49
C LYS A 54 -4.89 15.19 4.10
N ASP A 55 -5.91 14.32 4.00
CA ASP A 55 -6.55 13.90 2.75
C ASP A 55 -5.66 13.09 1.77
N SER A 56 -4.81 12.21 2.29
CA SER A 56 -4.02 11.30 1.44
C SER A 56 -4.92 10.50 0.47
N ARG A 57 -4.50 10.42 -0.82
CA ARG A 57 -5.21 9.63 -1.85
C ARG A 57 -5.41 8.17 -1.42
N PHE A 58 -4.41 7.62 -0.73
CA PHE A 58 -4.46 6.28 -0.17
C PHE A 58 -5.59 6.14 0.86
N GLY A 59 -5.67 7.04 1.85
CA GLY A 59 -6.71 7.00 2.87
C GLY A 59 -8.13 7.05 2.29
N LYS A 60 -8.35 7.85 1.23
CA LYS A 60 -9.65 7.89 0.54
C LYS A 60 -9.97 6.58 -0.20
N ARG A 61 -8.99 6.01 -0.92
CA ARG A 61 -9.18 4.74 -1.63
C ARG A 61 -9.37 3.56 -0.67
N ALA A 62 -8.63 3.52 0.43
CA ALA A 62 -8.75 2.51 1.48
C ALA A 62 -10.12 2.58 2.18
N TYR A 63 -10.64 3.78 2.42
CA TYR A 63 -12.01 3.95 2.91
C TYR A 63 -13.05 3.37 1.94
N GLN A 64 -12.93 3.69 0.65
CA GLN A 64 -13.81 3.12 -0.38
C GLN A 64 -13.69 1.59 -0.47
N ALA A 65 -12.49 1.04 -0.31
CA ALA A 65 -12.27 -0.40 -0.26
C ALA A 65 -12.93 -1.02 0.98
N THR A 66 -12.87 -0.36 2.13
CA THR A 66 -13.58 -0.76 3.36
C THR A 66 -15.08 -0.90 3.10
N GLN A 67 -15.69 0.14 2.54
CA GLN A 67 -17.13 0.16 2.23
C GLN A 67 -17.52 -0.94 1.23
N LYS A 68 -16.61 -1.37 0.35
CA LYS A 68 -16.87 -2.50 -0.57
C LYS A 68 -16.75 -3.86 0.13
N ILE A 69 -15.86 -4.00 1.10
CA ILE A 69 -15.63 -5.26 1.83
C ILE A 69 -16.73 -5.48 2.88
N ILE A 70 -17.18 -4.42 3.56
CA ILE A 70 -18.26 -4.44 4.57
C ILE A 70 -19.39 -3.47 4.20
N PRO A 71 -20.16 -3.75 3.12
CA PRO A 71 -21.14 -2.79 2.57
C PRO A 71 -22.33 -2.48 3.47
N HIS A 72 -22.61 -3.33 4.46
CA HIS A 72 -23.72 -3.16 5.39
C HIS A 72 -23.31 -2.48 6.70
N ALA A 73 -22.01 -2.27 6.93
CA ALA A 73 -21.51 -1.68 8.15
C ALA A 73 -21.68 -0.16 8.15
N GLN A 74 -22.18 0.40 9.25
CA GLN A 74 -22.32 1.84 9.41
C GLN A 74 -21.00 2.49 9.89
N ASP A 75 -20.54 3.52 9.20
CA ASP A 75 -19.43 4.36 9.67
C ASP A 75 -19.92 5.27 10.80
N ILE A 76 -19.38 5.07 12.00
CA ILE A 76 -19.74 5.84 13.19
C ILE A 76 -18.62 6.79 13.64
N SER A 77 -17.57 6.98 12.83
CA SER A 77 -16.35 7.76 13.18
C SER A 77 -16.62 9.19 13.64
N SER A 78 -17.70 9.81 13.18
CA SER A 78 -18.11 11.18 13.53
C SER A 78 -19.06 11.26 14.72
N THR A 79 -19.52 10.13 15.27
CA THR A 79 -20.50 10.09 16.35
C THR A 79 -19.82 10.04 17.72
N PRO A 80 -20.37 10.70 18.75
CA PRO A 80 -19.86 10.57 20.13
C PRO A 80 -19.91 9.12 20.66
N ALA A 81 -20.80 8.28 20.09
CA ALA A 81 -20.94 6.87 20.44
C ALA A 81 -19.82 5.97 19.89
N ALA A 82 -18.94 6.50 19.01
CA ALA A 82 -17.77 5.81 18.49
C ALA A 82 -16.81 5.32 19.57
N ALA A 83 -16.87 5.90 20.78
CA ALA A 83 -16.02 5.52 21.89
C ALA A 83 -16.54 4.30 22.67
N ASN A 84 -17.84 3.97 22.60
CA ASN A 84 -18.45 3.00 23.52
C ASN A 84 -18.66 1.61 22.90
N PHE A 85 -18.93 1.49 21.59
CA PHE A 85 -19.26 0.19 20.96
C PHE A 85 -18.87 0.05 19.47
N PRO A 86 -17.72 0.54 18.98
CA PRO A 86 -17.33 0.21 17.61
C PRO A 86 -17.03 -1.29 17.54
N VAL A 87 -17.80 -2.01 16.73
CA VAL A 87 -17.54 -3.45 16.51
C VAL A 87 -16.21 -3.60 15.79
N LEU A 88 -15.91 -2.75 14.80
CA LEU A 88 -14.62 -2.71 14.12
C LEU A 88 -13.99 -1.31 14.16
N ALA A 89 -12.80 -1.17 14.72
CA ALA A 89 -11.98 0.03 14.59
C ALA A 89 -10.82 -0.21 13.63
N ILE A 90 -10.75 0.62 12.59
CA ILE A 90 -9.75 0.62 11.54
C ILE A 90 -8.89 1.88 11.71
N LYS A 91 -7.60 1.69 11.97
CA LYS A 91 -6.62 2.79 11.99
C LYS A 91 -5.56 2.52 10.95
N ILE A 92 -5.33 3.50 10.09
CA ILE A 92 -4.31 3.44 9.06
C ILE A 92 -3.28 4.51 9.40
N SER A 93 -2.04 4.10 9.61
CA SER A 93 -0.91 5.02 9.69
C SER A 93 -0.13 4.97 8.39
N ALA A 94 0.13 6.10 7.77
CA ALA A 94 1.02 6.22 6.63
C ALA A 94 2.21 7.06 7.07
N PHE A 95 3.43 6.56 6.89
CA PHE A 95 4.63 7.26 7.29
C PHE A 95 5.28 7.90 6.06
N SER A 96 5.75 9.15 6.20
CA SER A 96 6.58 9.76 5.17
C SER A 96 7.92 9.02 5.16
N SER A 97 8.22 8.27 4.10
CA SER A 97 9.59 7.84 3.86
C SER A 97 10.38 9.08 3.44
N GLY A 98 10.94 9.79 4.41
CA GLY A 98 11.73 10.98 4.16
C GLY A 98 12.85 10.69 3.18
N GLY A 99 12.75 11.24 1.97
CA GLY A 99 13.82 11.27 0.96
C GLY A 99 14.09 9.97 0.20
N ALA A 100 14.97 10.09 -0.79
CA ALA A 100 15.57 8.95 -1.47
C ALA A 100 16.60 8.30 -0.54
N CYS A 101 16.77 6.99 -0.64
CA CYS A 101 17.78 6.30 0.15
C CYS A 101 19.18 6.74 -0.30
N ALA A 102 20.19 6.69 0.58
CA ALA A 102 21.54 7.13 0.21
C ALA A 102 22.06 6.41 -1.05
N GLN A 103 21.73 5.14 -1.24
CA GLN A 103 22.06 4.40 -2.47
C GLN A 103 21.31 4.93 -3.69
N GLU A 104 20.03 5.31 -3.57
CA GLU A 104 19.26 5.91 -4.68
C GLU A 104 19.85 7.26 -5.11
N TYR A 105 20.35 8.06 -4.15
CA TYR A 105 21.10 9.29 -4.44
C TYR A 105 22.38 9.00 -5.22
N LEU A 106 23.16 8.00 -4.82
CA LEU A 106 24.39 7.60 -5.51
C LEU A 106 24.11 7.02 -6.90
N THR A 107 23.02 6.25 -7.06
CA THR A 107 22.54 5.78 -8.37
C THR A 107 22.13 6.96 -9.26
N GLY A 108 21.41 7.95 -8.72
CA GLY A 108 21.08 9.18 -9.45
C GLY A 108 22.32 9.97 -9.89
N LEU A 109 23.32 10.11 -9.00
CA LEU A 109 24.59 10.79 -9.30
C LEU A 109 25.49 10.01 -10.27
N SER A 110 25.37 8.67 -10.31
CA SER A 110 26.13 7.80 -11.20
C SER A 110 25.41 7.50 -12.52
N LEU A 111 24.36 8.28 -12.88
CA LEU A 111 23.54 8.07 -14.07
C LEU A 111 23.00 6.64 -14.19
N GLY A 112 22.69 6.01 -13.05
CA GLY A 112 22.11 4.66 -12.99
C GLY A 112 23.10 3.51 -13.17
N LEU A 113 24.41 3.76 -13.14
CA LEU A 113 25.43 2.72 -13.24
C LEU A 113 25.56 1.87 -11.98
N ILE A 114 25.30 2.48 -10.81
CA ILE A 114 25.36 1.77 -9.53
C ILE A 114 23.95 1.28 -9.19
N PRO A 115 23.73 -0.02 -9.01
CA PRO A 115 22.44 -0.50 -8.57
C PRO A 115 22.14 -0.06 -7.15
N SER A 116 20.90 0.34 -6.89
CA SER A 116 20.43 0.61 -5.53
C SER A 116 19.36 -0.39 -5.13
N TRP A 117 19.58 -1.01 -3.98
CA TRP A 117 18.55 -1.67 -3.18
C TRP A 117 18.22 -0.75 -2.00
N CYS A 118 16.96 -0.41 -1.81
CA CYS A 118 16.51 0.25 -0.60
C CYS A 118 15.30 -0.44 0.00
N THR A 119 15.32 -0.66 1.32
CA THR A 119 14.13 -1.07 2.05
C THR A 119 13.65 0.09 2.90
N ARG A 120 12.44 0.57 2.63
CA ARG A 120 11.70 1.54 3.42
C ARG A 120 10.79 0.78 4.37
N GLN A 121 11.19 0.67 5.62
CA GLN A 121 10.43 -0.06 6.63
C GLN A 121 9.20 0.73 7.07
N GLU A 122 8.12 0.00 7.36
CA GLU A 122 6.90 0.53 8.01
C GLU A 122 6.28 1.75 7.30
N LEU A 123 6.28 1.75 5.96
CA LEU A 123 5.65 2.80 5.14
C LEU A 123 4.16 2.94 5.43
N PHE A 124 3.47 1.82 5.64
CA PHE A 124 2.09 1.80 6.09
C PHE A 124 1.92 0.86 7.27
N LYS A 125 1.01 1.21 8.17
CA LYS A 125 0.59 0.36 9.28
C LYS A 125 -0.94 0.32 9.30
N PHE A 126 -1.49 -0.88 9.28
CA PHE A 126 -2.93 -1.11 9.34
C PHE A 126 -3.24 -1.80 10.67
N ASP A 127 -3.90 -1.08 11.56
CA ASP A 127 -4.36 -1.58 12.85
C ASP A 127 -5.86 -1.84 12.78
N PHE A 128 -6.24 -3.10 12.93
CA PHE A 128 -7.63 -3.54 13.01
C PHE A 128 -7.91 -4.02 14.42
N ILE A 129 -8.97 -3.50 15.02
CA ILE A 129 -9.42 -3.83 16.37
C ILE A 129 -10.89 -4.20 16.26
N LEU A 130 -11.23 -5.41 16.69
CA LEU A 130 -12.59 -5.89 16.74
C LEU A 130 -13.02 -6.05 18.19
N ASN A 131 -14.12 -5.39 18.56
CA ASN A 131 -14.70 -5.46 19.88
C ASN A 131 -16.03 -6.23 19.84
N ASN A 132 -16.33 -6.94 20.91
CA ASN A 132 -17.63 -7.53 21.18
C ASN A 132 -18.26 -6.83 22.39
N THR A 133 -19.48 -7.24 22.77
CA THR A 133 -20.22 -6.80 23.97
C THR A 133 -19.41 -6.93 25.27
N HIS A 134 -18.44 -7.84 25.32
CA HIS A 134 -17.59 -8.11 26.48
C HIS A 134 -16.21 -7.43 26.42
N GLY A 135 -15.95 -6.57 25.43
CA GLY A 135 -14.70 -5.83 25.26
C GLY A 135 -13.91 -6.26 24.03
N LEU A 136 -12.58 -6.14 24.10
CA LEU A 136 -11.68 -6.45 22.99
C LEU A 136 -11.75 -7.94 22.64
N CYS A 137 -12.19 -8.26 21.43
CA CYS A 137 -12.20 -9.63 20.93
C CYS A 137 -10.90 -9.97 20.21
N ARG A 138 -10.50 -9.12 19.24
CA ARG A 138 -9.33 -9.36 18.41
C ARG A 138 -8.66 -8.05 18.04
N GLN A 139 -7.34 -8.07 17.98
CA GLN A 139 -6.57 -6.99 17.40
C GLN A 139 -5.47 -7.56 16.52
N LYS A 140 -5.27 -6.95 15.35
CA LYS A 140 -4.19 -7.32 14.44
C LYS A 140 -3.62 -6.10 13.77
N THR A 141 -2.30 -6.08 13.71
CA THR A 141 -1.52 -4.98 13.14
C THR A 141 -0.72 -5.54 11.98
N TYR A 142 -0.84 -4.92 10.81
CA TYR A 142 -0.04 -5.21 9.63
C TYR A 142 0.87 -4.05 9.31
N SER A 143 2.18 -4.30 9.26
CA SER A 143 3.18 -3.31 8.88
C SER A 143 3.68 -3.61 7.47
N ILE A 144 3.55 -2.65 6.57
CA ILE A 144 3.93 -2.76 5.17
C ILE A 144 5.24 -2.01 4.95
N SER A 145 6.24 -2.72 4.45
CA SER A 145 7.52 -2.16 4.03
C SER A 145 7.62 -2.20 2.51
N ALA A 146 8.29 -1.22 1.90
CA ALA A 146 8.61 -1.24 0.48
C ALA A 146 10.08 -1.58 0.28
N GLN A 147 10.36 -2.39 -0.73
CA GLN A 147 11.70 -2.68 -1.20
C GLN A 147 11.82 -2.18 -2.63
N THR A 148 12.66 -1.18 -2.85
CA THR A 148 12.90 -0.59 -4.16
C THR A 148 14.24 -1.07 -4.69
N PHE A 149 14.23 -1.51 -5.94
CA PHE A 149 15.38 -1.95 -6.70
C PHE A 149 15.43 -1.13 -7.99
N SER A 150 16.51 -0.38 -8.19
CA SER A 150 16.66 0.48 -9.37
C SER A 150 17.87 0.03 -10.18
N HIS A 151 17.62 -0.40 -11.41
CA HIS A 151 18.62 -0.67 -12.45
C HIS A 151 18.11 -0.07 -13.76
N ILE A 152 18.94 0.68 -14.49
CA ILE A 152 18.61 1.06 -15.86
C ILE A 152 18.79 -0.17 -16.75
N THR A 153 17.73 -0.97 -16.92
CA THR A 153 17.66 -2.01 -17.96
C THR A 153 16.67 -1.56 -19.04
N VAL A 154 17.18 -1.50 -20.28
CA VAL A 154 16.44 -1.15 -21.50
C VAL A 154 15.33 -2.18 -21.72
N ILE A 155 14.11 -1.87 -21.28
CA ILE A 155 12.92 -2.69 -21.55
C ILE A 155 11.91 -1.80 -22.27
N PRO A 156 11.53 -2.12 -23.52
CA PRO A 156 10.53 -1.38 -24.23
C PRO A 156 9.17 -1.76 -23.62
N PHE A 157 8.48 -0.77 -23.05
CA PHE A 157 7.10 -0.85 -22.57
C PHE A 157 6.85 -1.72 -21.32
N ALA A 158 7.00 -1.11 -20.13
CA ALA A 158 6.18 -1.46 -18.98
C ALA A 158 6.25 -0.36 -17.91
N MET A 159 5.34 0.61 -17.97
CA MET A 159 4.82 1.18 -16.72
C MET A 159 4.01 0.06 -16.06
N LEU A 160 4.67 -0.79 -15.26
CA LEU A 160 3.96 -1.72 -14.40
C LEU A 160 3.46 -0.91 -13.20
N ASP A 161 2.20 -0.50 -13.30
CA ASP A 161 1.40 0.13 -12.26
C ASP A 161 1.61 -0.57 -10.90
N THR A 162 2.42 0.04 -10.05
CA THR A 162 2.52 -0.29 -8.62
C THR A 162 1.59 0.59 -7.78
N GLU A 163 0.83 1.50 -8.40
CA GLU A 163 0.01 2.52 -7.72
C GLU A 163 -1.05 1.92 -6.78
N ASP A 164 -1.51 0.69 -7.02
CA ASP A 164 -2.55 0.06 -6.21
C ASP A 164 -2.05 -1.07 -5.30
N GLN A 165 -0.75 -1.44 -5.32
CA GLN A 165 -0.26 -2.56 -4.51
C GLN A 165 -0.41 -2.37 -2.99
N PRO A 166 -0.20 -1.16 -2.41
CA PRO A 166 -0.53 -0.92 -1.01
C PRO A 166 -2.03 -1.05 -0.71
N LEU A 167 -2.90 -0.72 -1.68
CA LEU A 167 -4.35 -0.80 -1.55
C LEU A 167 -4.86 -2.24 -1.65
N THR A 168 -4.24 -3.06 -2.50
CA THR A 168 -4.53 -4.49 -2.56
C THR A 168 -4.08 -5.19 -1.28
N LEU A 169 -2.90 -4.86 -0.75
CA LEU A 169 -2.43 -5.35 0.55
C LEU A 169 -3.36 -4.93 1.69
N TYR A 170 -3.83 -3.68 1.71
CA TYR A 170 -4.83 -3.23 2.68
C TYR A 170 -6.12 -4.07 2.59
N SER A 171 -6.65 -4.24 1.38
CA SER A 171 -7.89 -4.98 1.14
C SER A 171 -7.76 -6.45 1.55
N ALA A 172 -6.62 -7.06 1.24
CA ALA A 172 -6.30 -8.43 1.64
C ALA A 172 -6.15 -8.56 3.17
N ALA A 173 -5.48 -7.60 3.82
CA ALA A 173 -5.30 -7.59 5.27
C ALA A 173 -6.64 -7.48 6.02
N LEU A 174 -7.54 -6.61 5.55
CA LEU A 174 -8.88 -6.46 6.12
C LEU A 174 -9.71 -7.73 5.92
N LYS A 175 -9.72 -8.32 4.72
CA LYS A 175 -10.41 -9.58 4.47
C LYS A 175 -9.89 -10.72 5.35
N ALA A 176 -8.57 -10.88 5.41
CA ALA A 176 -7.94 -11.90 6.25
C ALA A 176 -8.27 -11.70 7.74
N PHE A 177 -8.34 -10.44 8.21
CA PHE A 177 -8.74 -10.13 9.58
C PHE A 177 -10.18 -10.53 9.90
N LEU A 178 -11.11 -10.32 8.96
CA LEU A 178 -12.54 -10.62 9.10
C LEU A 178 -12.88 -12.11 8.95
N GLN A 179 -11.95 -12.91 8.43
CA GLN A 179 -12.12 -14.35 8.22
C GLN A 179 -11.45 -15.21 9.30
N ASP A 180 -10.57 -14.61 10.11
CA ASP A 180 -10.05 -15.27 11.31
C ASP A 180 -11.25 -15.66 12.23
N ALA A 181 -11.14 -16.75 13.00
CA ALA A 181 -12.27 -17.39 13.72
C ALA A 181 -13.25 -16.40 14.41
N PRO A 182 -14.58 -16.63 14.37
CA PRO A 182 -15.54 -15.67 14.94
C PRO A 182 -15.28 -15.42 16.43
N CYS A 183 -15.50 -14.19 16.88
CA CYS A 183 -15.51 -13.87 18.31
C CYS A 183 -16.46 -14.80 19.07
N ALA A 184 -16.00 -15.37 20.19
CA ALA A 184 -16.91 -16.05 21.12
C ALA A 184 -17.95 -15.03 21.61
N THR A 185 -19.23 -15.38 21.42
CA THR A 185 -20.39 -14.63 21.91
C THR A 185 -20.52 -14.72 23.42
#